data_AF-A0A553DG43-F1
#
_entry.id   AF-A0A553DG43-F1
#
_cell.length_a   1.000
_cell.length_b   1.000
_cell.length_c   1.000
_cell.angle_alpha   90.00
_cell.angle_beta   90.00
_cell.angle_gamma   90.00
#
_symmetry.space_group_name_H-M   'P 1'
#
loop_
_entity.id
_entity.type
_entity.pdbx_description
1 polymer ?
#
loop_
_entity_poly.entity_id
_entity_poly.type
_entity_poly.pdbx_seq_one_letter_code
_entity_poly.pdbx_strand_id
1 'polypeptide(L)' 'MSNIIIGFDPSYLSKSGKKTHRVGYYWSGVAGKAKWGLEVAGFAAIDPILNTAFHLNEFQIPPREELESSGTLLLDY' A
#
# COMPACT_ATOMS: atom_id res chain seq x y z
N MET A 1 -6.35 23.73 -18.31
CA MET A 1 -5.77 23.28 -17.02
C MET A 1 -5.68 21.76 -17.10
N SER A 2 -4.49 21.19 -16.90
CA SER A 2 -4.36 19.73 -16.75
C SER A 2 -4.87 19.36 -15.35
N ASN A 3 -5.79 18.40 -15.27
CA ASN A 3 -6.25 17.86 -14.01
C ASN A 3 -5.35 16.67 -13.66
N ILE A 4 -4.61 16.78 -12.56
CA ILE A 4 -3.85 15.66 -12.00
C ILE A 4 -4.74 14.91 -11.02
N ILE A 5 -4.77 13.59 -11.14
CA ILE A 5 -5.45 12.70 -10.20
C ILE A 5 -4.42 12.18 -9.20
N ILE A 6 -4.77 12.14 -7.92
CA ILE A 6 -3.98 11.44 -6.92
C ILE A 6 -4.52 10.02 -6.80
N GLY A 7 -3.74 9.06 -7.25
CA GLY A 7 -4.02 7.64 -7.07
C GLY A 7 -3.43 7.14 -5.76
N PHE A 8 -4.19 6.31 -5.06
CA PHE A 8 -3.74 5.55 -3.88
C PHE A 8 -3.93 4.07 -4.18
N ASP A 9 -2.89 3.27 -3.99
CA ASP A 9 -2.94 1.82 -4.19
C ASP A 9 -2.09 1.07 -3.14
N PRO A 10 -2.72 0.29 -2.24
CA PRO A 10 -2.01 -0.62 -1.35
C PRO A 10 -1.62 -1.90 -2.08
N SER A 11 -0.38 -2.33 -1.92
CA SER A 11 0.20 -3.49 -2.60
C SER A 11 0.90 -4.44 -1.63
N TYR A 12 0.67 -5.74 -1.84
CA TYR A 12 1.40 -6.80 -1.11
C TYR A 12 2.86 -6.86 -1.56
N LEU A 13 3.77 -6.93 -0.58
CA LEU A 13 5.18 -7.19 -0.77
C LEU A 13 5.63 -8.41 0.06
N SER A 14 6.47 -9.27 -0.51
CA SER A 14 7.01 -10.42 0.23
C SER A 14 7.99 -9.96 1.30
N LYS A 15 7.87 -10.53 2.51
CA LYS A 15 8.83 -10.30 3.59
C LYS A 15 10.18 -10.99 3.35
N SER A 16 11.26 -10.46 3.95
CA SER A 16 12.61 -11.04 3.88
C SER A 16 13.05 -11.70 5.19
N GLY A 17 13.48 -12.96 5.15
CA GLY A 17 13.95 -13.68 6.34
C GLY A 17 12.86 -13.87 7.40
N LYS A 18 13.24 -14.02 8.68
CA LYS A 18 12.31 -14.33 9.79
C LYS A 18 11.95 -13.14 10.68
N LYS A 19 12.61 -12.00 10.51
CA LYS A 19 12.53 -10.84 11.42
C LYS A 19 12.10 -9.55 10.72
N THR A 20 11.39 -9.65 9.60
CA THR A 20 10.83 -8.44 8.96
C THR A 20 9.79 -7.83 9.91
N HIS A 21 9.95 -6.55 10.19
CA HIS A 21 9.05 -5.79 11.06
C HIS A 21 7.68 -5.57 10.40
N ARG A 22 6.63 -5.43 11.23
CA ARG A 22 5.26 -5.06 10.80
C ARG A 22 4.71 -5.92 9.65
N VAL A 23 4.90 -7.23 9.78
CA VAL A 23 4.34 -8.23 8.87
C VAL A 23 2.92 -8.62 9.27
N GLY A 24 2.10 -8.97 8.29
CA GLY A 24 0.72 -9.43 8.45
C GLY A 24 0.26 -10.27 7.27
N TYR A 25 -1.03 -10.61 7.21
CA TYR A 25 -1.62 -11.29 6.05
C TYR A 25 -2.33 -10.28 5.16
N TYR A 26 -1.85 -10.14 3.91
CA TYR A 26 -2.39 -9.18 2.95
C TYR A 26 -2.67 -9.83 1.59
N TRP A 27 -3.60 -9.27 0.82
CA TRP A 27 -4.01 -9.83 -0.48
C TRP A 27 -2.90 -9.71 -1.52
N SER A 28 -2.42 -10.84 -2.03
CA SER A 28 -1.49 -10.86 -3.16
C SER A 28 -2.28 -11.09 -4.44
N GLY A 29 -2.38 -10.07 -5.30
CA GLY A 29 -3.04 -10.18 -6.60
C GLY A 29 -2.46 -11.29 -7.48
N VAL A 30 -1.14 -11.46 -7.47
CA VAL A 30 -0.44 -12.53 -8.22
C VAL A 30 -0.81 -13.93 -7.71
N ALA A 31 -0.95 -14.10 -6.39
CA ALA A 31 -1.27 -15.40 -5.80
C ALA A 31 -2.78 -15.68 -5.70
N GLY A 32 -3.62 -14.68 -5.95
CA GLY A 32 -5.07 -14.76 -5.78
C GLY A 32 -5.53 -15.10 -4.36
N LYS A 33 -4.71 -14.78 -3.35
CA LYS A 33 -5.01 -15.06 -1.94
C LYS A 33 -4.21 -14.18 -0.98
N ALA A 34 -4.68 -14.12 0.27
CA ALA A 34 -3.93 -13.50 1.35
C ALA A 34 -2.63 -14.29 1.64
N LYS A 35 -1.52 -13.57 1.82
CA LYS A 35 -0.19 -14.12 2.11
C LYS A 35 0.47 -13.35 3.25
N TRP A 36 1.28 -14.07 4.02
CA TRP A 36 2.13 -13.45 5.05
C TRP A 36 3.22 -12.60 4.40
N GLY A 37 3.19 -11.29 4.64
CA GLY A 37 4.12 -10.33 4.02
C GLY A 37 3.96 -8.94 4.60
N LEU A 38 4.24 -7.95 3.77
CA LEU A 38 4.08 -6.52 4.04
C LEU A 38 2.96 -5.97 3.14
N GLU A 39 2.34 -4.87 3.58
CA GLU A 39 1.48 -4.04 2.75
C GLU A 39 2.12 -2.66 2.66
N VAL A 40 2.27 -2.16 1.44
CA VAL A 40 2.86 -0.85 1.15
C VAL A 40 1.82 -0.04 0.40
N ALA A 41 1.48 1.12 0.91
CA ALA A 41 0.64 2.10 0.22
C ALA A 41 1.51 2.98 -0.66
N GLY A 42 1.19 3.03 -1.95
CA GLY A 42 1.78 3.96 -2.91
C GLY A 42 0.80 5.07 -3.28
N PHE A 43 1.31 6.29 -3.37
CA PHE A 43 0.63 7.42 -3.98
C PHE A 43 1.25 7.75 -5.33
N ALA A 44 0.41 8.06 -6.32
CA ALA A 44 0.86 8.48 -7.64
C ALA A 44 0.12 9.73 -8.15
N ALA A 45 0.85 10.62 -8.81
CA ALA A 45 0.29 11.70 -9.61
C ALA A 45 0.01 11.14 -11.01
N ILE A 46 -1.26 11.00 -11.35
CA ILE A 46 -1.72 10.46 -12.61
C ILE A 46 -2.11 11.62 -13.52
N ASP A 47 -1.43 11.73 -14.65
CA ASP A 47 -1.81 12.64 -15.74
C ASP A 47 -2.55 11.83 -16.82
N PRO A 48 -3.88 12.00 -16.96
CA PRO A 48 -4.67 11.24 -17.93
C PRO A 48 -4.44 11.70 -19.37
N ILE A 49 -3.97 12.92 -19.60
CA ILE A 49 -3.66 13.44 -20.95
C ILE A 49 -2.37 12.81 -21.45
N LEU A 50 -1.36 12.71 -20.57
CA LEU A 50 -0.07 12.09 -20.88
C LEU A 50 -0.08 10.57 -20.72
N ASN A 51 -1.18 9.99 -20.20
CA ASN A 51 -1.33 8.56 -19.91
C ASN A 51 -0.13 8.02 -19.12
N THR A 52 0.18 8.70 -18.01
CA THR A 52 1.31 8.34 -17.16
C THR A 52 0.93 8.52 -15.69
N ALA A 53 1.53 7.69 -14.85
CA ALA A 53 1.44 7.77 -13.40
C ALA A 53 2.85 7.93 -12.83
N PHE A 54 3.12 9.06 -12.20
CA PHE A 54 4.39 9.31 -11.53
C PHE A 54 4.26 8.96 -10.06
N HIS A 55 5.24 8.20 -9.56
CA HIS A 55 5.35 7.90 -8.14
C HIS A 55 5.54 9.18 -7.32
N LEU A 56 4.73 9.37 -6.27
CA LEU A 56 4.82 10.53 -5.38
C LEU A 56 5.43 10.17 -4.04
N ASN A 57 4.89 9.14 -3.39
CA ASN A 57 5.29 8.73 -2.06
C ASN A 57 4.86 7.29 -1.79
N GLU A 58 5.54 6.64 -0.87
CA GLU A 58 5.24 5.30 -0.39
C GLU A 58 5.44 5.20 1.11
N PHE A 59 4.63 4.36 1.76
CA PHE A 59 4.83 4.02 3.17
C PHE A 59 4.31 2.62 3.45
N GLN A 60 4.89 1.98 4.47
CA GLN A 60 4.40 0.70 4.96
C GLN A 60 3.14 0.91 5.80
N ILE A 61 2.08 0.19 5.47
CA ILE A 61 0.86 0.16 6.26
C ILE A 61 1.11 -0.70 7.52
N PRO A 62 0.76 -0.22 8.73
CA PRO A 62 0.84 -1.03 9.94
C PRO A 62 -0.05 -2.27 9.85
N PRO A 63 0.33 -3.38 10.48
CA PRO A 63 -0.52 -4.56 10.56
C PRO A 63 -1.84 -4.23 11.25
N ARG A 64 -2.87 -4.99 10.90
CA ARG A 64 -4.25 -4.77 11.34
C ARG A 64 -4.37 -4.63 12.86
N GLU A 65 -3.62 -5.41 13.62
CA GLU A 65 -3.63 -5.35 15.08
C GLU A 65 -3.10 -3.99 15.61
N GLU A 66 -2.13 -3.38 14.93
CA GLU A 66 -1.60 -2.06 15.26
C GLU A 66 -2.60 -0.94 14.90
N LEU A 67 -3.29 -1.08 13.76
CA LEU A 67 -4.37 -0.16 13.36
C LEU A 67 -5.55 -0.20 14.35
N GLU A 68 -6.00 -1.41 14.70
CA GLU A 68 -7.11 -1.63 15.64
C GLU A 68 -6.78 -1.10 17.05
N SER A 69 -5.54 -1.32 17.53
CA SER A 69 -5.12 -0.83 18.86
C SER A 69 -4.94 0.69 18.93
N SER A 70 -4.58 1.34 17.81
CA SER A 70 -4.46 2.80 17.72
C SER A 70 -5.77 3.51 17.40
N GLY A 71 -6.82 2.76 17.04
CA GLY A 71 -8.11 3.32 16.61
C GLY A 71 -8.04 4.05 15.27
N THR A 72 -7.07 3.69 14.43
CA THR A 72 -6.87 4.26 13.08
C THR A 72 -7.37 3.31 12.01
N LEU A 73 -7.84 3.86 10.89
CA LEU A 73 -8.23 3.14 9.69
C LEU A 73 -7.15 3.31 8.62
N LEU A 74 -7.19 2.44 7.61
CA LEU A 74 -6.31 2.56 6.45
C LEU A 74 -6.44 3.93 5.76
N LEU A 75 -7.63 4.52 5.78
CA LEU A 75 -7.93 5.81 5.14
C LEU A 75 -7.39 7.02 5.92
N ASP A 76 -6.85 6.82 7.12
CA ASP A 76 -6.27 7.89 7.92
C ASP A 76 -4.81 8.20 7.53
N TYR A 77 -4.28 7.45 6.55
CA TYR A 77 -2.95 7.62 5.95
C TYR A 77 -3.06 8.07 4.48
#